data_AF-A0A6B0XLW8-F1
#
_entry.id   AF-A0A6B0XLW8-F1
#
_cell.length_a   1.000
_cell.length_b   1.000
_cell.length_c   1.000
_cell.angle_alpha   90.00
_cell.angle_beta   90.00
_cell.angle_gamma   90.00
#
_symmetry.space_group_name_H-M   'P 1'
#
loop_
_entity.id
_entity.type
_entity.pdbx_description
1 polymer ?
#
loop_
_entity_poly.entity_id
_entity_poly.type
_entity_poly.pdbx_seq_one_letter_code
_entity_poly.pdbx_strand_id
1 'polypeptide(L)'
;MIPDRSTTPDTGTKTASAGRGGEEQVHETSGSWPLGSSERPLRVAVIGSGPSGFYAIAALFKADGLEVEVDLFDRLPTPFGLVRGGVAPDHQKIKNVIRVYNRTAQHDRFRFFGNVELGRDISVEDLLRHYDHIVYATGNESDRKMGIPGEELPGVHSATEFVGWYNGHPDFQDRSFDLASARRVAVVGNGNVAMDVTRVLARSPDELAPTDITAESLAVLRESRVEEVILLGRRGPAQAAFSPQEIKEIGSLEGVSLLVSEAEMDLDEISSTWLEESAAPSARRNVAYLTEVAGAEAGDDDRLVTCRFLVSPIDLQAGDDGRVSRVVIEKNELYAADDGTPRPRGTGETETLDVDLVFKAVGYRGVPLPGVPFHERWGILPNDEGRLQTGPDGEIVPGQYVVGWAKRGPTGLIGTNSPDSTATVKKMIEDIDGVTAPADSARPPERIVELLHERGVDFVSFDDWTRLDEDEVRLGEAQSKVREKYTDVESMMAAVNRLR
;
A
#
# COMPACT_ATOMS: atom_id res chain seq x y z
N MET A 1 -0.26 65.86 -57.50
CA MET A 1 0.67 65.55 -58.60
C MET A 1 0.18 64.23 -59.21
N ILE A 2 -0.30 64.27 -60.45
CA ILE A 2 -0.85 63.18 -61.30
C ILE A 2 -0.29 63.52 -62.69
N PRO A 3 0.32 62.61 -63.49
CA PRO A 3 -0.29 61.39 -64.09
C PRO A 3 0.61 60.12 -63.97
N ASP A 4 0.32 58.93 -64.53
CA ASP A 4 -0.52 58.48 -65.68
C ASP A 4 -1.17 57.10 -65.34
N ARG A 5 -2.40 56.71 -65.77
CA ARG A 5 -2.85 56.10 -67.07
C ARG A 5 -2.12 54.78 -67.43
N SER A 6 -2.65 53.76 -68.15
CA SER A 6 -3.94 53.38 -68.79
C SER A 6 -3.79 51.95 -69.41
N THR A 7 -4.77 51.07 -69.70
CA THR A 7 -6.25 51.03 -69.60
C THR A 7 -6.84 49.60 -69.76
N THR A 8 -8.14 49.48 -69.44
CA THR A 8 -9.27 48.63 -69.94
C THR A 8 -9.22 48.06 -71.40
N PRO A 9 -10.10 47.11 -71.84
CA PRO A 9 -11.49 46.86 -71.38
C PRO A 9 -12.09 45.43 -71.34
N ASP A 10 -13.18 45.33 -70.56
CA ASP A 10 -14.52 44.71 -70.80
C ASP A 10 -14.75 43.60 -71.85
N THR A 11 -15.52 42.55 -71.46
CA THR A 11 -16.73 42.03 -72.14
C THR A 11 -17.31 40.78 -71.44
N GLY A 12 -18.64 40.53 -71.50
CA GLY A 12 -19.14 39.13 -71.53
C GLY A 12 -20.19 38.62 -70.52
N THR A 13 -21.33 39.30 -70.41
CA THR A 13 -22.71 38.77 -70.19
C THR A 13 -22.97 37.24 -69.95
N LYS A 14 -23.68 36.93 -68.86
CA LYS A 14 -24.60 35.76 -68.59
C LYS A 14 -24.15 34.32 -68.91
N THR A 15 -24.25 33.45 -67.91
CA THR A 15 -25.34 32.43 -67.79
C THR A 15 -25.39 31.83 -66.39
N ALA A 16 -26.58 31.44 -65.93
CA ALA A 16 -26.75 30.53 -64.81
C ALA A 16 -26.91 29.10 -65.33
N SER A 17 -26.16 28.15 -64.77
CA SER A 17 -26.41 26.71 -64.94
C SER A 17 -26.37 26.03 -63.58
N ALA A 18 -27.46 25.35 -63.22
CA ALA A 18 -27.46 24.42 -62.11
C ALA A 18 -26.64 23.18 -62.52
N GLY A 19 -25.73 22.73 -61.65
CA GLY A 19 -24.64 21.85 -62.07
C GLY A 19 -24.06 20.95 -60.99
N ARG A 20 -24.91 20.09 -60.41
CA ARG A 20 -24.57 18.88 -59.62
C ARG A 20 -23.87 19.10 -58.29
N GLY A 21 -24.34 18.38 -57.27
CA GLY A 21 -23.61 18.28 -56.00
C GLY A 21 -22.28 17.58 -56.23
N GLY A 22 -21.22 18.18 -55.72
CA GLY A 22 -20.01 17.43 -55.40
C GLY A 22 -20.34 16.59 -54.18
N GLU A 23 -20.28 15.28 -54.33
CA GLU A 23 -20.01 14.41 -53.18
C GLU A 23 -18.69 14.89 -52.59
N GLU A 24 -18.69 15.33 -51.34
CA GLU A 24 -17.45 15.45 -50.58
C GLU A 24 -16.89 14.03 -50.50
N GLN A 25 -15.91 13.75 -51.36
CA GLN A 25 -15.04 12.60 -51.19
C GLN A 25 -14.29 12.83 -49.88
N VAL A 26 -14.85 12.27 -48.81
CA VAL A 26 -14.12 11.98 -47.59
C VAL A 26 -12.96 11.10 -48.03
N HIS A 27 -11.79 11.72 -48.20
CA HIS A 27 -10.56 10.98 -48.32
C HIS A 27 -10.39 10.22 -47.01
N GLU A 28 -10.67 8.92 -47.03
CA GLU A 28 -10.20 7.99 -46.01
C GLU A 28 -8.67 8.00 -46.04
N THR A 29 -8.08 8.96 -45.33
CA THR A 29 -6.67 8.91 -44.97
C THR A 29 -6.51 7.76 -44.00
N SER A 30 -6.02 6.64 -44.51
CA SER A 30 -5.67 5.43 -43.76
C SER A 30 -4.42 5.65 -42.90
N GLY A 31 -4.46 6.66 -42.03
CA GLY A 31 -3.49 6.92 -40.98
C GLY A 31 -4.11 6.50 -39.65
N SER A 32 -3.45 5.59 -38.93
CA SER A 32 -3.81 5.30 -37.54
C SER A 32 -3.63 6.57 -36.71
N TRP A 33 -4.70 7.00 -36.03
CA TRP A 33 -4.62 8.11 -35.08
C TRP A 33 -3.52 7.85 -34.04
N PRO A 34 -2.77 8.88 -33.59
CA PRO A 34 -1.70 8.69 -32.63
C PRO A 34 -2.25 8.19 -31.29
N LEU A 35 -1.50 7.33 -30.61
CA LEU A 35 -1.90 6.77 -29.31
C LEU A 35 -2.01 7.89 -28.27
N GLY A 36 -3.16 7.97 -27.59
CA GLY A 36 -3.46 9.06 -26.65
C GLY A 36 -4.08 10.30 -27.29
N SER A 37 -4.59 10.21 -28.53
CA SER A 37 -5.50 11.21 -29.12
C SER A 37 -6.96 10.94 -28.72
N SER A 38 -7.84 11.92 -28.93
CA SER A 38 -9.28 11.75 -28.68
C SER A 38 -9.92 10.67 -29.55
N GLU A 39 -9.41 10.46 -30.76
CA GLU A 39 -9.84 9.42 -31.68
C GLU A 39 -9.23 8.05 -31.35
N ARG A 40 -8.14 8.00 -30.57
CA ARG A 40 -7.49 6.76 -30.12
C ARG A 40 -6.88 6.95 -28.72
N PRO A 41 -7.70 6.94 -27.64
CA PRO A 41 -7.23 7.09 -26.28
C PRO A 41 -6.17 6.05 -25.91
N LEU A 42 -5.27 6.40 -24.99
CA LEU A 42 -4.38 5.45 -24.33
C LEU A 42 -5.18 4.65 -23.31
N ARG A 43 -5.31 3.34 -23.49
CA ARG A 43 -6.01 2.45 -22.54
C ARG A 43 -5.01 1.83 -21.58
N VAL A 44 -5.19 2.07 -20.29
CA VAL A 44 -4.29 1.61 -19.22
C VAL A 44 -5.02 0.69 -18.25
N ALA A 45 -4.51 -0.53 -18.06
CA ALA A 45 -4.91 -1.39 -16.94
C ALA A 45 -4.02 -1.10 -15.73
N VAL A 46 -4.63 -0.90 -14.56
CA VAL A 46 -3.91 -0.76 -13.29
C VAL A 46 -4.30 -1.91 -12.37
N ILE A 47 -3.33 -2.65 -11.84
CA ILE A 47 -3.56 -3.85 -11.03
C ILE A 47 -3.23 -3.54 -9.56
N GLY A 48 -4.25 -3.40 -8.72
CA GLY A 48 -4.15 -3.04 -7.30
C GLY A 48 -4.61 -1.61 -7.02
N SER A 49 -5.69 -1.48 -6.24
CA SER A 49 -6.36 -0.21 -5.90
C SER A 49 -5.76 0.54 -4.71
N GLY A 50 -4.53 0.21 -4.31
CA GLY A 50 -3.81 0.92 -3.26
C GLY A 50 -3.43 2.36 -3.64
N PRO A 51 -2.80 3.11 -2.71
CA PRO A 51 -2.36 4.49 -2.95
C PRO A 51 -1.58 4.71 -4.24
N SER A 52 -0.65 3.81 -4.57
CA SER A 52 0.19 3.92 -5.78
C SER A 52 -0.62 3.77 -7.06
N GLY A 53 -1.66 2.91 -7.08
CA GLY A 53 -2.59 2.82 -8.19
C GLY A 53 -3.30 4.15 -8.41
N PHE A 54 -4.01 4.65 -7.39
CA PHE A 54 -4.70 5.94 -7.49
C PHE A 54 -3.77 7.13 -7.80
N TYR A 55 -2.54 7.16 -7.31
CA TYR A 55 -1.58 8.20 -7.66
C TYR A 55 -1.07 8.10 -9.11
N ALA A 56 -0.87 6.90 -9.66
CA ALA A 56 -0.55 6.71 -11.07
C ALA A 56 -1.71 7.21 -11.96
N ILE A 57 -2.94 6.83 -11.64
CA ILE A 57 -4.16 7.25 -12.35
C ILE A 57 -4.33 8.77 -12.30
N ALA A 58 -4.16 9.37 -11.12
CA ALA A 58 -4.23 10.83 -10.94
C ALA A 58 -3.09 11.60 -11.62
N ALA A 59 -1.98 10.94 -11.97
CA ALA A 59 -0.92 11.52 -12.79
C ALA A 59 -1.21 11.37 -14.29
N LEU A 60 -1.74 10.21 -14.72
CA LEU A 60 -2.17 9.96 -16.10
C LEU A 60 -3.25 10.96 -16.56
N PHE A 61 -4.30 11.18 -15.75
CA PHE A 61 -5.34 12.18 -16.06
C PHE A 61 -4.88 13.64 -16.01
N LYS A 62 -3.62 13.91 -15.60
CA LYS A 62 -3.00 15.24 -15.61
C LYS A 62 -1.93 15.39 -16.69
N ALA A 63 -1.71 14.37 -17.52
CA ALA A 63 -0.75 14.45 -18.60
C ALA A 63 -1.28 15.38 -19.71
N ASP A 64 -0.59 16.50 -19.93
CA ASP A 64 -0.96 17.45 -20.97
C ASP A 64 -0.87 16.81 -22.37
N GLY A 65 -1.91 17.02 -23.19
CA GLY A 65 -1.96 16.51 -24.56
C GLY A 65 -2.26 15.00 -24.69
N LEU A 66 -2.69 14.34 -23.61
CA LEU A 66 -2.95 12.90 -23.59
C LEU A 66 -4.39 12.56 -23.17
N GLU A 67 -5.13 11.92 -24.08
CA GLU A 67 -6.42 11.28 -23.83
C GLU A 67 -6.18 9.88 -23.23
N VAL A 68 -6.59 9.65 -21.98
CA VAL A 68 -6.37 8.38 -21.27
C VAL A 68 -7.66 7.81 -20.73
N GLU A 69 -7.88 6.51 -20.98
CA GLU A 69 -8.86 5.66 -20.32
C GLU A 69 -8.17 4.70 -19.37
N VAL A 70 -8.75 4.53 -18.18
CA VAL A 70 -8.14 3.72 -17.11
C VAL A 70 -9.14 2.74 -16.53
N ASP A 71 -8.76 1.47 -16.55
CA ASP A 71 -9.46 0.40 -15.83
C ASP A 71 -8.60 -0.05 -14.63
N LEU A 72 -9.12 0.12 -13.41
CA LEU A 72 -8.47 -0.27 -12.17
C LEU A 72 -9.05 -1.61 -11.67
N PHE A 73 -8.21 -2.65 -11.61
CA PHE A 73 -8.56 -3.98 -11.13
C PHE A 73 -8.09 -4.18 -9.69
N ASP A 74 -8.90 -4.86 -8.88
CA ASP A 74 -8.49 -5.33 -7.55
C ASP A 74 -9.13 -6.70 -7.24
N ARG A 75 -8.36 -7.59 -6.59
CA ARG A 75 -8.86 -8.90 -6.18
C ARG A 75 -9.95 -8.81 -5.11
N LEU A 76 -10.00 -7.72 -4.35
CA LEU A 76 -11.03 -7.48 -3.34
C LEU A 76 -12.22 -6.71 -3.93
N PRO A 77 -13.45 -6.93 -3.44
CA PRO A 77 -14.60 -6.06 -3.69
C PRO A 77 -14.37 -4.59 -3.33
N THR A 78 -13.52 -4.33 -2.32
CA THR A 78 -13.32 -3.00 -1.73
C THR A 78 -11.97 -2.39 -2.12
N PRO A 79 -11.92 -1.14 -2.60
CA PRO A 79 -10.69 -0.49 -3.03
C PRO A 79 -9.86 0.09 -1.86
N PHE A 80 -8.80 0.81 -2.23
CA PHE A 80 -7.89 1.60 -1.36
C PHE A 80 -6.79 0.79 -0.63
N GLY A 81 -6.81 -0.53 -0.74
CA GLY A 81 -5.78 -1.43 -0.19
C GLY A 81 -5.45 -1.14 1.27
N LEU A 82 -4.17 -1.00 1.60
CA LEU A 82 -3.70 -0.74 2.97
C LEU A 82 -4.21 0.57 3.60
N VAL A 83 -4.86 1.50 2.88
CA VAL A 83 -5.52 2.64 3.54
C VAL A 83 -6.80 2.19 4.26
N ARG A 84 -7.48 1.17 3.73
CA ARG A 84 -8.66 0.53 4.34
C ARG A 84 -8.28 -0.64 5.25
N GLY A 85 -7.37 -1.51 4.77
CA GLY A 85 -7.00 -2.77 5.41
C GLY A 85 -5.71 -2.76 6.24
N GLY A 86 -4.99 -1.63 6.32
CA GLY A 86 -3.67 -1.56 6.97
C GLY A 86 -3.51 -0.41 7.98
N VAL A 87 -3.88 0.81 7.61
CA VAL A 87 -3.84 1.98 8.50
C VAL A 87 -4.68 1.69 9.75
N ALA A 88 -4.08 1.85 10.92
CA ALA A 88 -4.71 1.53 12.20
C ALA A 88 -6.06 2.26 12.40
N PRO A 89 -7.01 1.66 13.13
CA PRO A 89 -8.35 2.20 13.29
C PRO A 89 -8.38 3.47 14.16
N ASP A 90 -7.40 3.70 15.04
CA ASP A 90 -7.26 4.99 15.74
C ASP A 90 -6.63 6.11 14.87
N HIS A 91 -6.16 5.79 13.66
CA HIS A 91 -5.60 6.72 12.68
C HIS A 91 -6.58 7.17 11.57
N GLN A 92 -7.86 7.36 11.92
CA GLN A 92 -8.89 7.85 10.97
C GLN A 92 -8.47 9.08 10.16
N LYS A 93 -7.67 9.98 10.75
CA LYS A 93 -7.17 11.18 10.07
C LYS A 93 -6.29 10.88 8.86
N ILE A 94 -5.58 9.75 8.85
CA ILE A 94 -4.74 9.29 7.74
C ILE A 94 -5.63 8.74 6.60
N LYS A 95 -6.71 8.01 6.95
CA LYS A 95 -7.69 7.45 6.00
C LYS A 95 -8.41 8.51 5.16
N ASN A 96 -8.41 9.78 5.59
CA ASN A 96 -8.92 10.94 4.83
C ASN A 96 -8.37 11.08 3.40
N VAL A 97 -7.22 10.48 3.07
CA VAL A 97 -6.67 10.47 1.71
C VAL A 97 -7.62 9.82 0.69
N ILE A 98 -8.55 8.95 1.14
CA ILE A 98 -9.63 8.38 0.32
C ILE A 98 -10.46 9.47 -0.39
N ARG A 99 -10.64 10.66 0.22
CA ARG A 99 -11.31 11.79 -0.47
C ARG A 99 -10.59 12.25 -1.75
N VAL A 100 -9.28 12.02 -1.86
CA VAL A 100 -8.52 12.27 -3.09
C VAL A 100 -8.83 11.19 -4.13
N TYR A 101 -8.84 9.93 -3.70
CA TYR A 101 -9.09 8.76 -4.55
C TYR A 101 -10.51 8.78 -5.13
N ASN A 102 -11.53 9.11 -4.32
CA ASN A 102 -12.91 9.27 -4.80
C ASN A 102 -13.03 10.37 -5.87
N ARG A 103 -12.28 11.48 -5.77
CA ARG A 103 -12.26 12.50 -6.84
C ARG A 103 -11.56 12.03 -8.11
N THR A 104 -10.59 11.13 -8.01
CA THR A 104 -9.98 10.48 -9.17
C THR A 104 -10.95 9.48 -9.81
N ALA A 105 -11.73 8.76 -9.00
CA ALA A 105 -12.73 7.81 -9.46
C ALA A 105 -13.97 8.46 -10.11
N GLN A 106 -14.23 9.74 -9.82
CA GLN A 106 -15.29 10.55 -10.44
C GLN A 106 -14.97 11.02 -11.88
N HIS A 107 -13.84 10.62 -12.46
CA HIS A 107 -13.46 11.00 -13.81
C HIS A 107 -14.14 10.08 -14.84
N ASP A 108 -14.85 10.62 -15.84
CA ASP A 108 -15.66 9.83 -16.80
C ASP A 108 -14.89 8.71 -17.53
N ARG A 109 -13.57 8.88 -17.73
CA ARG A 109 -12.65 7.88 -18.31
C ARG A 109 -12.00 6.92 -17.29
N PHE A 110 -12.52 6.81 -16.07
CA PHE A 110 -12.10 5.85 -15.04
C PHE A 110 -13.17 4.76 -14.86
N ARG A 111 -12.74 3.50 -14.71
CA ARG A 111 -13.59 2.40 -14.26
C ARG A 111 -12.87 1.57 -13.21
N PHE A 112 -13.65 0.97 -12.30
CA PHE A 112 -13.17 0.04 -11.28
C PHE A 112 -13.77 -1.35 -11.51
N PHE A 113 -12.94 -2.37 -11.32
CA PHE A 113 -13.25 -3.79 -11.42
C PHE A 113 -12.71 -4.47 -10.16
N GLY A 114 -13.41 -4.30 -9.03
CA GLY A 114 -13.16 -5.05 -7.81
C GLY A 114 -13.64 -6.49 -7.94
N ASN A 115 -13.17 -7.36 -7.05
CA ASN A 115 -13.39 -8.82 -7.13
C ASN A 115 -12.86 -9.46 -8.44
N VAL A 116 -11.78 -8.90 -9.02
CA VAL A 116 -11.12 -9.40 -10.23
C VAL A 116 -9.61 -9.57 -9.98
N GLU A 117 -9.14 -10.82 -9.98
CA GLU A 117 -7.79 -11.18 -9.62
C GLU A 117 -6.95 -11.59 -10.83
N LEU A 118 -5.79 -10.94 -11.00
CA LEU A 118 -4.79 -11.29 -12.00
C LEU A 118 -4.19 -12.67 -11.70
N GLY A 119 -4.30 -13.58 -12.66
CA GLY A 119 -3.87 -14.97 -12.57
C GLY A 119 -5.01 -15.96 -12.30
N ARG A 120 -6.17 -15.49 -11.83
CA ARG A 120 -7.39 -16.31 -11.66
C ARG A 120 -8.46 -15.94 -12.71
N ASP A 121 -8.84 -14.67 -12.74
CA ASP A 121 -10.00 -14.19 -13.50
C ASP A 121 -9.57 -13.60 -14.85
N ILE A 122 -8.40 -12.95 -14.88
CA ILE A 122 -7.73 -12.37 -16.06
C ILE A 122 -6.25 -12.77 -16.08
N SER A 123 -5.63 -12.92 -17.25
CA SER A 123 -4.19 -13.13 -17.38
C SER A 123 -3.45 -11.89 -17.93
N VAL A 124 -2.12 -11.89 -17.88
CA VAL A 124 -1.31 -10.83 -18.50
C VAL A 124 -1.53 -10.79 -20.02
N GLU A 125 -1.71 -11.95 -20.65
CA GLU A 125 -2.03 -12.06 -22.09
C GLU A 125 -3.42 -11.51 -22.43
N ASP A 126 -4.39 -11.61 -21.53
CA ASP A 126 -5.69 -10.96 -21.71
C ASP A 126 -5.55 -9.43 -21.64
N LEU A 127 -4.81 -8.92 -20.65
CA LEU A 127 -4.54 -7.49 -20.53
C LEU A 127 -3.82 -6.93 -21.77
N LEU A 128 -2.79 -7.63 -22.26
CA LEU A 128 -2.05 -7.24 -23.48
C LEU A 128 -2.88 -7.31 -24.78
N ARG A 129 -4.10 -7.89 -24.77
CA ARG A 129 -5.04 -7.83 -25.90
C ARG A 129 -5.97 -6.61 -25.87
N HIS A 130 -6.17 -6.00 -24.70
CA HIS A 130 -7.20 -4.98 -24.47
C HIS A 130 -6.63 -3.61 -24.09
N TYR A 131 -5.41 -3.55 -23.57
CA TYR A 131 -4.76 -2.34 -23.06
C TYR A 131 -3.43 -2.09 -23.75
N ASP A 132 -3.08 -0.82 -23.91
CA ASP A 132 -1.78 -0.41 -24.42
C ASP A 132 -0.72 -0.52 -23.31
N HIS A 133 -1.05 -0.09 -22.08
CA HIS A 133 -0.15 -0.18 -20.92
C HIS A 133 -0.76 -0.96 -19.75
N ILE A 134 0.10 -1.64 -19.00
CA ILE A 134 -0.23 -2.31 -17.73
C ILE A 134 0.62 -1.69 -16.60
N VAL A 135 -0.02 -1.31 -15.49
CA VAL A 135 0.64 -0.78 -14.29
C VAL A 135 0.38 -1.68 -13.09
N TYR A 136 1.41 -2.37 -12.61
CA TYR A 136 1.36 -3.17 -11.41
C TYR A 136 1.50 -2.28 -10.16
N ALA A 137 0.45 -2.23 -9.35
CA ALA A 137 0.31 -1.42 -8.15
C ALA A 137 -0.08 -2.25 -6.91
N THR A 138 0.14 -3.57 -6.96
CA THR A 138 -0.28 -4.58 -5.97
C THR A 138 0.37 -4.43 -4.59
N GLY A 139 1.46 -3.67 -4.48
CA GLY A 139 2.17 -3.47 -3.21
C GLY A 139 2.87 -4.75 -2.72
N ASN A 140 2.82 -4.97 -1.40
CA ASN A 140 3.45 -6.11 -0.73
C ASN A 140 2.49 -6.60 0.36
N GLU A 141 1.94 -7.81 0.21
CA GLU A 141 0.88 -8.36 1.07
C GLU A 141 1.35 -9.43 2.06
N SER A 142 2.55 -9.99 1.88
CA SER A 142 3.14 -10.99 2.77
C SER A 142 4.13 -10.37 3.76
N ASP A 143 4.55 -11.10 4.80
CA ASP A 143 5.61 -10.69 5.73
C ASP A 143 6.98 -11.29 5.41
N ARG A 144 8.01 -10.73 6.05
CA ARG A 144 9.36 -11.31 6.05
C ARG A 144 9.50 -12.26 7.23
N LYS A 145 10.01 -13.46 6.95
CA LYS A 145 10.47 -14.37 8.02
C LYS A 145 11.66 -13.77 8.79
N MET A 146 11.72 -14.06 10.08
CA MET A 146 12.87 -13.76 10.94
C MET A 146 14.02 -14.75 10.66
N GLY A 147 13.71 -16.00 10.33
CA GLY A 147 14.67 -17.05 10.01
C GLY A 147 15.33 -17.68 11.24
N ILE A 148 14.64 -17.67 12.39
CA ILE A 148 15.13 -18.17 13.68
C ILE A 148 14.37 -19.44 14.10
N PRO A 149 14.95 -20.31 14.95
CA PRO A 149 14.24 -21.44 15.52
C PRO A 149 12.99 -20.99 16.29
N GLY A 150 11.93 -21.79 16.22
CA GLY A 150 10.66 -21.52 16.88
C GLY A 150 9.77 -20.45 16.24
N GLU A 151 10.13 -19.87 15.08
CA GLU A 151 9.28 -18.88 14.39
C GLU A 151 7.87 -19.40 14.01
N GLU A 152 7.71 -20.72 13.88
CA GLU A 152 6.43 -21.38 13.56
C GLU A 152 5.69 -21.91 14.81
N LEU A 153 6.09 -21.51 16.03
CA LEU A 153 5.39 -21.92 17.27
C LEU A 153 4.02 -21.24 17.41
N PRO A 154 3.00 -21.93 17.95
CA PRO A 154 1.74 -21.30 18.35
C PRO A 154 1.98 -20.12 19.30
N GLY A 155 1.32 -18.99 19.03
CA GLY A 155 1.54 -17.72 19.74
C GLY A 155 2.60 -16.80 19.10
N VAL A 156 3.34 -17.29 18.09
CA VAL A 156 4.13 -16.43 17.19
C VAL A 156 3.25 -16.07 15.99
N HIS A 157 3.11 -14.76 15.73
CA HIS A 157 2.17 -14.21 14.75
C HIS A 157 2.85 -13.14 13.88
N SER A 158 2.39 -12.97 12.65
CA SER A 158 2.77 -11.81 11.84
C SER A 158 2.08 -10.55 12.32
N ALA A 159 2.81 -9.43 12.41
CA ALA A 159 2.19 -8.13 12.66
C ALA A 159 1.19 -7.76 11.54
N THR A 160 1.46 -8.17 10.30
CA THR A 160 0.56 -7.97 9.16
C THR A 160 -0.77 -8.72 9.35
N GLU A 161 -0.73 -9.94 9.87
CA GLU A 161 -1.94 -10.74 10.13
C GLU A 161 -2.81 -10.07 11.20
N PHE A 162 -2.20 -9.59 12.30
CA PHE A 162 -2.94 -8.88 13.36
C PHE A 162 -3.54 -7.56 12.86
N VAL A 163 -2.79 -6.80 12.07
CA VAL A 163 -3.22 -5.54 11.44
C VAL A 163 -4.37 -5.77 10.46
N GLY A 164 -4.28 -6.80 9.62
CA GLY A 164 -5.32 -7.16 8.68
C GLY A 164 -6.59 -7.67 9.38
N TRP A 165 -6.43 -8.51 10.40
CA TRP A 165 -7.51 -9.02 11.24
C TRP A 165 -8.33 -7.88 11.85
N TYR A 166 -7.72 -6.98 12.64
CA TYR A 166 -8.47 -5.90 13.29
C TYR A 166 -9.04 -4.87 12.31
N ASN A 167 -8.47 -4.74 11.10
CA ASN A 167 -9.01 -3.88 10.06
C ASN A 167 -10.11 -4.53 9.21
N GLY A 168 -10.48 -5.79 9.47
CA GLY A 168 -11.53 -6.49 8.70
C GLY A 168 -11.10 -6.88 7.28
N HIS A 169 -9.82 -7.22 7.09
CA HIS A 169 -9.30 -7.69 5.81
C HIS A 169 -9.61 -9.20 5.62
N PRO A 170 -10.26 -9.62 4.52
CA PRO A 170 -10.76 -10.99 4.33
C PRO A 170 -9.74 -12.11 4.60
N ASP A 171 -8.53 -11.98 4.07
CA ASP A 171 -7.46 -13.00 4.18
C ASP A 171 -7.02 -13.32 5.63
N PHE A 172 -7.46 -12.54 6.63
CA PHE A 172 -6.99 -12.64 8.01
C PHE A 172 -8.11 -12.84 9.05
N GLN A 173 -9.36 -13.06 8.62
CA GLN A 173 -10.48 -13.26 9.55
C GLN A 173 -10.53 -14.66 10.17
N ASP A 174 -9.76 -15.62 9.63
CA ASP A 174 -9.56 -16.94 10.25
C ASP A 174 -8.53 -16.93 11.40
N ARG A 175 -7.86 -15.79 11.64
CA ARG A 175 -6.80 -15.64 12.63
C ARG A 175 -7.36 -15.44 14.04
N SER A 176 -6.81 -16.21 14.98
CA SER A 176 -7.11 -16.12 16.40
C SER A 176 -5.88 -15.66 17.20
N PHE A 177 -6.10 -14.75 18.14
CA PHE A 177 -5.07 -14.19 19.02
C PHE A 177 -5.51 -14.36 20.47
N ASP A 178 -4.76 -15.14 21.24
CA ASP A 178 -5.08 -15.48 22.64
C ASP A 178 -4.65 -14.35 23.59
N LEU A 179 -5.29 -13.20 23.45
CA LEU A 179 -5.04 -12.03 24.31
C LEU A 179 -5.58 -12.21 25.73
N ALA A 180 -6.52 -13.14 25.93
CA ALA A 180 -7.14 -13.40 27.23
C ALA A 180 -6.23 -14.20 28.19
N SER A 181 -5.30 -15.00 27.64
CA SER A 181 -4.31 -15.75 28.42
C SER A 181 -2.95 -15.04 28.52
N ALA A 182 -2.65 -14.14 27.56
CA ALA A 182 -1.38 -13.43 27.48
C ALA A 182 -1.27 -12.23 28.42
N ARG A 183 -0.11 -12.06 29.05
CA ARG A 183 0.30 -10.90 29.85
C ARG A 183 1.44 -10.11 29.21
N ARG A 184 2.46 -10.81 28.74
CA ARG A 184 3.68 -10.20 28.18
C ARG A 184 3.79 -10.53 26.69
N VAL A 185 3.87 -9.51 25.86
CA VAL A 185 3.90 -9.64 24.40
C VAL A 185 5.18 -9.04 23.83
N ALA A 186 5.98 -9.80 23.11
CA ALA A 186 7.10 -9.23 22.34
C ALA A 186 6.63 -8.75 20.96
N VAL A 187 7.06 -7.55 20.55
CA VAL A 187 6.88 -7.03 19.19
C VAL A 187 8.25 -6.81 18.58
N VAL A 188 8.60 -7.61 17.56
CA VAL A 188 9.92 -7.60 16.93
C VAL A 188 9.98 -6.59 15.79
N GLY A 189 10.60 -5.44 16.03
CA GLY A 189 10.80 -4.37 15.06
C GLY A 189 10.37 -2.99 15.56
N ASN A 190 10.96 -1.93 15.00
CA ASN A 190 10.74 -0.54 15.44
C ASN A 190 10.34 0.34 14.24
N GLY A 191 9.42 -0.15 13.40
CA GLY A 191 8.77 0.63 12.34
C GLY A 191 7.33 0.97 12.72
N ASN A 192 6.64 1.82 11.94
CA ASN A 192 5.26 2.23 12.23
C ASN A 192 4.31 1.05 12.50
N VAL A 193 4.41 -0.04 11.73
CA VAL A 193 3.58 -1.25 11.91
C VAL A 193 3.75 -1.87 13.29
N ALA A 194 4.97 -1.85 13.83
CA ALA A 194 5.22 -2.30 15.20
C ALA A 194 4.54 -1.38 16.22
N MET A 195 4.63 -0.06 16.00
CA MET A 195 3.94 0.94 16.84
C MET A 195 2.41 0.77 16.77
N ASP A 196 1.85 0.47 15.60
CA ASP A 196 0.41 0.22 15.43
C ASP A 196 -0.05 -1.02 16.21
N VAL A 197 0.71 -2.13 16.13
CA VAL A 197 0.45 -3.33 16.94
C VAL A 197 0.56 -3.01 18.44
N THR A 198 1.65 -2.38 18.87
CA THR A 198 1.85 -1.98 20.27
C THR A 198 0.74 -1.07 20.78
N ARG A 199 0.34 -0.06 19.99
CA ARG A 199 -0.70 0.90 20.36
C ARG A 199 -2.07 0.23 20.45
N VAL A 200 -2.44 -0.66 19.54
CA VAL A 200 -3.71 -1.41 19.61
C VAL A 200 -3.73 -2.38 20.81
N LEU A 201 -2.60 -3.01 21.16
CA LEU A 201 -2.50 -3.88 22.34
C LEU A 201 -2.52 -3.11 23.68
N ALA A 202 -1.86 -1.94 23.74
CA ALA A 202 -1.76 -1.14 24.96
C ALA A 202 -3.02 -0.29 25.22
N ARG A 203 -3.66 0.25 24.19
CA ARG A 203 -4.81 1.18 24.31
C ARG A 203 -6.03 0.52 24.98
N SER A 204 -6.84 1.34 25.66
CA SER A 204 -8.16 0.91 26.14
C SER A 204 -9.08 0.52 24.97
N PRO A 205 -9.77 -0.63 25.03
CA PRO A 205 -10.74 -1.03 24.01
C PRO A 205 -11.89 -0.01 23.82
N ASP A 206 -12.26 0.75 24.85
CA ASP A 206 -13.35 1.72 24.71
C ASP A 206 -12.95 2.98 23.92
N GLU A 207 -11.65 3.31 23.83
CA GLU A 207 -11.14 4.32 22.90
C GLU A 207 -11.12 3.81 21.45
N LEU A 208 -10.99 2.49 21.25
CA LEU A 208 -11.08 1.85 19.94
C LEU A 208 -12.54 1.63 19.51
N ALA A 209 -13.49 1.53 20.44
CA ALA A 209 -14.89 1.25 20.16
C ALA A 209 -15.55 2.15 19.08
N PRO A 210 -15.36 3.49 19.05
CA PRO A 210 -15.98 4.35 18.01
C PRO A 210 -15.27 4.32 16.63
N THR A 211 -14.19 3.57 16.48
CA THR A 211 -13.37 3.52 15.25
C THR A 211 -13.89 2.52 14.20
N ASP A 212 -13.16 2.34 13.08
CA ASP A 212 -13.44 1.32 12.05
C ASP A 212 -12.77 -0.06 12.30
N ILE A 213 -12.38 -0.32 13.55
CA ILE A 213 -12.03 -1.68 14.01
C ILE A 213 -13.26 -2.59 13.89
N THR A 214 -13.10 -3.88 13.60
CA THR A 214 -14.27 -4.80 13.52
C THR A 214 -14.89 -5.03 14.90
N ALA A 215 -16.19 -5.32 14.94
CA ALA A 215 -16.87 -5.70 16.19
C ALA A 215 -16.26 -6.97 16.83
N GLU A 216 -15.83 -7.93 16.01
CA GLU A 216 -15.23 -9.20 16.46
C GLU A 216 -13.84 -8.99 17.09
N SER A 217 -12.96 -8.22 16.44
CA SER A 217 -11.63 -7.93 16.99
C SER A 217 -11.70 -7.05 18.24
N LEU A 218 -12.66 -6.14 18.31
CA LEU A 218 -12.93 -5.35 19.51
C LEU A 218 -13.40 -6.23 20.68
N ALA A 219 -14.18 -7.29 20.43
CA ALA A 219 -14.60 -8.23 21.46
C ALA A 219 -13.39 -8.98 22.07
N VAL A 220 -12.47 -9.47 21.23
CA VAL A 220 -11.23 -10.12 21.68
C VAL A 220 -10.32 -9.13 22.45
N LEU A 221 -10.21 -7.87 22.00
CA LEU A 221 -9.45 -6.84 22.72
C LEU A 221 -10.05 -6.50 24.10
N ARG A 222 -11.37 -6.62 24.29
CA ARG A 222 -12.03 -6.47 25.59
C ARG A 222 -11.74 -7.59 26.57
N GLU A 223 -11.34 -8.76 26.09
CA GLU A 223 -10.90 -9.88 26.92
C GLU A 223 -9.38 -9.85 27.21
N SER A 224 -8.64 -8.95 26.56
CA SER A 224 -7.18 -8.82 26.68
C SER A 224 -6.69 -8.62 28.12
N ARG A 225 -5.73 -9.45 28.53
CA ARG A 225 -5.00 -9.36 29.80
C ARG A 225 -3.55 -8.93 29.63
N VAL A 226 -3.21 -8.34 28.48
CA VAL A 226 -1.86 -7.83 28.22
C VAL A 226 -1.54 -6.71 29.22
N GLU A 227 -0.50 -6.97 30.01
CA GLU A 227 0.07 -6.12 31.06
C GLU A 227 1.34 -5.41 30.54
N GLU A 228 2.14 -6.05 29.67
CA GLU A 228 3.35 -5.48 29.06
C GLU A 228 3.49 -5.80 27.56
N VAL A 229 3.87 -4.79 26.76
CA VAL A 229 4.32 -4.95 25.37
C VAL A 229 5.79 -4.56 25.23
N ILE A 230 6.65 -5.51 24.87
CA ILE A 230 8.10 -5.34 24.76
C ILE A 230 8.49 -5.14 23.29
N LEU A 231 8.89 -3.93 22.92
CA LEU A 231 9.40 -3.58 21.59
C LEU A 231 10.88 -3.97 21.47
N LEU A 232 11.20 -4.90 20.56
CA LEU A 232 12.55 -5.43 20.35
C LEU A 232 13.18 -4.89 19.06
N GLY A 233 14.19 -4.02 19.22
CA GLY A 233 14.88 -3.37 18.13
C GLY A 233 16.32 -3.79 17.97
N ARG A 234 16.66 -4.44 16.85
CA ARG A 234 18.03 -4.86 16.52
C ARG A 234 19.05 -3.73 16.30
N ARG A 235 18.66 -2.46 16.39
CA ARG A 235 19.56 -1.28 16.25
C ARG A 235 19.25 -0.28 17.36
N GLY A 236 20.09 0.73 17.52
CA GLY A 236 19.91 1.80 18.50
C GLY A 236 18.69 2.69 18.22
N PRO A 237 18.30 3.53 19.20
CA PRO A 237 17.16 4.44 19.09
C PRO A 237 17.30 5.45 17.95
N ALA A 238 18.54 5.83 17.60
CA ALA A 238 18.81 6.68 16.43
C ALA A 238 18.33 6.05 15.12
N GLN A 239 18.45 4.73 14.94
CA GLN A 239 18.05 4.04 13.71
C GLN A 239 16.64 3.41 13.79
N ALA A 240 15.81 3.85 14.75
CA ALA A 240 14.40 3.51 14.80
C ALA A 240 13.69 3.99 13.52
N ALA A 241 12.85 3.14 12.93
CA ALA A 241 12.17 3.39 11.66
C ALA A 241 10.76 3.97 11.83
N PHE A 242 10.26 4.09 13.06
CA PHE A 242 8.99 4.72 13.35
C PHE A 242 9.04 6.24 13.17
N SER A 243 7.89 6.83 12.86
CA SER A 243 7.73 8.28 12.82
C SER A 243 7.76 8.88 14.25
N PRO A 244 8.24 10.13 14.43
CA PRO A 244 8.23 10.78 15.74
C PRO A 244 6.84 10.99 16.34
N GLN A 245 5.78 10.86 15.52
CA GLN A 245 4.41 10.96 16.00
C GLN A 245 3.98 9.64 16.67
N GLU A 246 4.36 8.48 16.12
CA GLU A 246 3.88 7.17 16.61
C GLU A 246 4.28 6.92 18.07
N ILE A 247 5.55 7.16 18.38
CA ILE A 247 6.11 6.90 19.71
C ILE A 247 5.59 7.91 20.74
N LYS A 248 5.28 9.13 20.30
CA LYS A 248 4.66 10.17 21.14
C LYS A 248 3.19 9.88 21.43
N GLU A 249 2.48 9.29 20.48
CA GLU A 249 1.11 8.81 20.70
C GLU A 249 1.08 7.69 21.73
N ILE A 250 2.05 6.74 21.69
CA ILE A 250 2.19 5.71 22.73
C ILE A 250 2.46 6.33 24.10
N GLY A 251 3.46 7.21 24.23
CA GLY A 251 3.79 7.88 25.50
C GLY A 251 2.83 9.00 25.92
N SER A 252 1.63 9.07 25.32
CA SER A 252 0.53 9.94 25.74
C SER A 252 -0.83 9.23 25.82
N LEU A 253 -0.83 7.89 25.78
CA LEU A 253 -2.01 7.08 26.08
C LEU A 253 -2.35 7.17 27.58
N GLU A 254 -3.65 7.18 27.91
CA GLU A 254 -4.11 7.08 29.30
C GLU A 254 -3.96 5.64 29.81
N GLY A 255 -3.43 5.46 31.02
CA GLY A 255 -3.20 4.14 31.64
C GLY A 255 -2.04 3.35 31.05
N VAL A 256 -1.07 4.02 30.41
CA VAL A 256 0.09 3.37 29.76
C VAL A 256 1.40 4.10 30.09
N SER A 257 2.37 3.35 30.59
CA SER A 257 3.73 3.82 30.85
C SER A 257 4.70 3.36 29.75
N LEU A 258 5.28 4.33 29.03
CA LEU A 258 6.33 4.10 28.04
C LEU A 258 7.71 4.03 28.74
N LEU A 259 8.28 2.84 28.84
CA LEU A 259 9.53 2.58 29.54
C LEU A 259 10.71 2.51 28.56
N VAL A 260 11.68 3.40 28.77
CA VAL A 260 12.99 3.43 28.09
C VAL A 260 14.05 3.61 29.17
N SER A 261 15.02 2.71 29.29
CA SER A 261 16.08 2.89 30.30
C SER A 261 17.14 3.90 29.83
N GLU A 262 17.85 4.55 30.76
CA GLU A 262 18.96 5.45 30.40
C GLU A 262 20.04 4.75 29.57
N ALA A 263 20.32 3.47 29.86
CA ALA A 263 21.30 2.67 29.13
C ALA A 263 20.88 2.35 27.68
N GLU A 264 19.57 2.30 27.41
CA GLU A 264 19.02 2.12 26.05
C GLU A 264 19.16 3.40 25.19
N MET A 265 19.49 4.54 25.82
CA MET A 265 19.71 5.84 25.18
C MET A 265 21.19 6.23 25.06
N ASP A 266 22.12 5.39 25.50
CA ASP A 266 23.55 5.60 25.30
C ASP A 266 23.89 5.36 23.81
N LEU A 267 24.25 6.42 23.09
CA LEU A 267 24.54 6.36 21.66
C LEU A 267 26.02 6.08 21.42
N ASP A 268 26.32 4.97 20.73
CA ASP A 268 27.66 4.72 20.24
C ASP A 268 28.16 5.81 19.26
N GLU A 269 29.48 5.88 19.05
CA GLU A 269 30.12 6.86 18.18
C GLU A 269 29.55 6.79 16.75
N ILE A 270 29.29 5.59 16.25
CA ILE A 270 28.70 5.33 14.93
C ILE A 270 27.30 5.94 14.81
N SER A 271 26.45 5.76 15.83
CA SER A 271 25.11 6.34 15.89
C SER A 271 25.17 7.84 15.99
N SER A 272 26.08 8.39 16.79
CA SER A 272 26.25 9.83 16.98
C SER A 272 26.68 10.50 15.66
N THR A 273 27.75 10.02 15.02
CA THR A 273 28.21 10.50 13.71
C THR A 273 27.12 10.36 12.64
N TRP A 274 26.45 9.20 12.55
CA TRP A 274 25.36 9.01 11.58
C TRP A 274 24.18 9.96 11.84
N LEU A 275 23.83 10.20 13.11
CA LEU A 275 22.76 11.10 13.52
C LEU A 275 23.08 12.57 13.19
N GLU A 276 24.34 12.97 13.29
CA GLU A 276 24.82 14.30 12.92
C GLU A 276 24.88 14.50 11.40
N GLU A 277 25.56 13.61 10.68
CA GLU A 277 25.93 13.80 9.27
C GLU A 277 24.86 13.35 8.27
N SER A 278 24.21 12.20 8.51
CA SER A 278 23.47 11.46 7.48
C SER A 278 22.00 11.21 7.79
N ALA A 279 21.59 11.29 9.05
CA ALA A 279 20.25 10.88 9.45
C ALA A 279 19.15 11.88 9.04
N ALA A 280 17.98 11.32 8.68
CA ALA A 280 16.78 12.11 8.43
C ALA A 280 16.36 12.92 9.68
N PRO A 281 15.73 14.11 9.53
CA PRO A 281 15.27 14.93 10.67
C PRO A 281 14.29 14.22 11.62
N SER A 282 13.64 13.12 11.20
CA SER A 282 12.86 12.25 12.07
C SER A 282 13.71 11.56 13.14
N ALA A 283 14.89 11.02 12.79
CA ALA A 283 15.75 10.30 13.73
C ALA A 283 16.17 11.19 14.92
N ARG A 284 16.58 12.43 14.65
CA ARG A 284 16.94 13.41 15.69
C ARG A 284 15.76 13.72 16.63
N ARG A 285 14.53 13.75 16.11
CA ARG A 285 13.31 13.94 16.92
C ARG A 285 12.90 12.70 17.71
N ASN A 286 13.15 11.50 17.18
CA ASN A 286 12.95 10.23 17.91
C ASN A 286 13.90 10.17 19.11
N VAL A 287 15.20 10.37 18.89
CA VAL A 287 16.22 10.39 19.96
C VAL A 287 15.87 11.43 21.02
N ALA A 288 15.62 12.68 20.63
CA ALA A 288 15.32 13.75 21.59
C ALA A 288 14.09 13.44 22.48
N TYR A 289 13.04 12.83 21.94
CA TYR A 289 11.87 12.44 22.72
C TYR A 289 12.12 11.20 23.59
N LEU A 290 12.83 10.19 23.08
CA LEU A 290 13.17 9.00 23.87
C LEU A 290 14.11 9.37 25.04
N THR A 291 15.02 10.33 24.87
CA THR A 291 15.84 10.87 25.96
C THR A 291 15.01 11.67 26.97
N GLU A 292 13.95 12.37 26.53
CA GLU A 292 13.03 13.11 27.42
C GLU A 292 12.24 12.17 28.36
N VAL A 293 11.88 10.97 27.89
CA VAL A 293 11.14 9.96 28.68
C VAL A 293 12.04 8.87 29.28
N ALA A 294 13.36 8.93 29.07
CA ALA A 294 14.28 7.92 29.58
C ALA A 294 14.35 7.96 31.12
N GLY A 295 14.30 6.78 31.74
CA GLY A 295 14.29 6.65 33.20
C GLY A 295 12.98 7.03 33.88
N ALA A 296 11.89 7.25 33.13
CA ALA A 296 10.56 7.40 33.70
C ALA A 296 10.15 6.14 34.49
N GLU A 297 9.59 6.35 35.69
CA GLU A 297 8.99 5.28 36.50
C GLU A 297 7.59 4.95 35.96
N ALA A 298 7.18 3.69 36.09
CA ALA A 298 5.83 3.27 35.71
C ALA A 298 4.78 3.86 36.68
N GLY A 299 3.62 4.24 36.14
CA GLY A 299 2.44 4.57 36.92
C GLY A 299 1.88 3.34 37.66
N ASP A 300 1.21 3.58 38.79
CA ASP A 300 0.48 2.54 39.51
C ASP A 300 -0.65 1.97 38.61
N ASP A 301 -0.72 0.65 38.48
CA ASP A 301 -1.68 -0.10 37.64
C ASP A 301 -1.63 0.18 36.11
N ASP A 302 -0.63 0.91 35.61
CA ASP A 302 -0.44 1.17 34.16
C ASP A 302 -0.08 -0.10 33.38
N ARG A 303 -0.54 -0.18 32.12
CA ARG A 303 0.03 -1.10 31.14
C ARG A 303 1.41 -0.60 30.71
N LEU A 304 2.36 -1.52 30.53
CA LEU A 304 3.74 -1.17 30.21
C LEU A 304 4.01 -1.30 28.70
N VAL A 305 4.72 -0.33 28.14
CA VAL A 305 5.35 -0.45 26.82
C VAL A 305 6.85 -0.28 26.97
N THR A 306 7.59 -1.39 26.93
CA THR A 306 9.02 -1.43 27.19
C THR A 306 9.81 -1.42 25.87
N CYS A 307 10.62 -0.39 25.64
CA CYS A 307 11.53 -0.31 24.50
C CYS A 307 12.88 -0.95 24.83
N ARG A 308 13.29 -1.96 24.05
CA ARG A 308 14.63 -2.53 24.04
C ARG A 308 15.28 -2.29 22.68
N PHE A 309 16.44 -1.65 22.65
CA PHE A 309 17.24 -1.39 21.46
C PHE A 309 18.49 -2.26 21.47
N LEU A 310 19.21 -2.28 20.34
CA LEU A 310 20.37 -3.13 20.13
C LEU A 310 20.13 -4.62 20.51
N VAL A 311 18.92 -5.16 20.34
CA VAL A 311 18.61 -6.57 20.65
C VAL A 311 17.94 -7.31 19.48
N SER A 312 18.41 -8.51 19.21
CA SER A 312 17.92 -9.39 18.13
C SER A 312 17.35 -10.67 18.74
N PRO A 313 16.10 -11.08 18.47
CA PRO A 313 15.67 -12.43 18.85
C PRO A 313 16.45 -13.47 18.04
N ILE A 314 16.94 -14.51 18.70
CA ILE A 314 17.76 -15.58 18.09
C ILE A 314 17.16 -16.98 18.23
N ASP A 315 16.25 -17.18 19.20
CA ASP A 315 15.57 -18.44 19.47
C ASP A 315 14.22 -18.17 20.16
N LEU A 316 13.18 -18.89 19.75
CA LEU A 316 11.83 -18.83 20.34
C LEU A 316 11.51 -20.18 20.93
N GLN A 317 11.26 -20.22 22.24
CA GLN A 317 11.17 -21.46 22.98
C GLN A 317 9.73 -21.77 23.39
N ALA A 318 9.36 -23.05 23.23
CA ALA A 318 8.07 -23.55 23.64
C ALA A 318 7.98 -23.75 25.16
N GLY A 319 6.80 -23.49 25.73
CA GLY A 319 6.41 -23.95 27.06
C GLY A 319 5.91 -25.39 27.07
N ASP A 320 5.43 -25.86 28.22
CA ASP A 320 4.93 -27.23 28.41
C ASP A 320 3.66 -27.54 27.57
N ASP A 321 2.94 -26.51 27.13
CA ASP A 321 1.77 -26.58 26.25
C ASP A 321 2.11 -26.53 24.75
N GLY A 322 3.39 -26.39 24.40
CA GLY A 322 3.88 -26.27 23.03
C GLY A 322 3.72 -24.88 22.40
N ARG A 323 3.21 -23.88 23.13
CA ARG A 323 3.14 -22.47 22.68
C ARG A 323 4.45 -21.74 22.99
N VAL A 324 4.72 -20.62 22.32
CA VAL A 324 5.85 -19.76 22.71
C VAL A 324 5.69 -19.30 24.17
N SER A 325 6.75 -19.46 24.97
CA SER A 325 6.81 -19.00 26.37
C SER A 325 8.01 -18.11 26.66
N ARG A 326 9.05 -18.16 25.80
CA ARG A 326 10.26 -17.36 25.95
C ARG A 326 10.85 -16.92 24.62
N VAL A 327 11.40 -15.72 24.60
CA VAL A 327 12.27 -15.20 23.52
C VAL A 327 13.70 -15.13 24.08
N VAL A 328 14.64 -15.81 23.43
CA VAL A 328 16.07 -15.56 23.65
C VAL A 328 16.49 -14.42 22.75
N ILE A 329 17.00 -13.35 23.33
CA ILE A 329 17.56 -12.20 22.61
C ILE A 329 19.09 -12.20 22.75
N GLU A 330 19.77 -11.77 21.69
CA GLU A 330 21.19 -11.46 21.66
C GLU A 330 21.37 -9.95 21.62
N LYS A 331 22.31 -9.42 22.43
CA LYS A 331 22.73 -8.02 22.32
C LYS A 331 23.52 -7.81 21.02
N ASN A 332 23.38 -6.62 20.45
CA ASN A 332 24.06 -6.20 19.25
C ASN A 332 24.98 -5.01 19.57
N GLU A 333 26.05 -4.91 18.82
CA GLU A 333 26.78 -3.68 18.59
C GLU A 333 26.52 -3.20 17.16
N LEU A 334 26.75 -1.92 16.87
CA LEU A 334 26.70 -1.42 15.50
C LEU A 334 28.09 -1.44 14.86
N TYR A 335 28.12 -1.67 13.55
CA TYR A 335 29.26 -1.41 12.69
C TYR A 335 28.82 -0.55 11.50
N ALA A 336 29.70 0.32 11.01
CA ALA A 336 29.46 1.04 9.76
C ALA A 336 29.68 0.09 8.57
N ALA A 337 28.70 -0.01 7.68
CA ALA A 337 28.89 -0.65 6.38
C ALA A 337 29.69 0.24 5.41
N ASP A 338 30.08 -0.29 4.26
CA ASP A 338 30.85 0.42 3.22
C ASP A 338 30.16 1.72 2.74
N ASP A 339 28.83 1.81 2.87
CA ASP A 339 28.00 2.98 2.55
C ASP A 339 27.80 3.96 3.73
N GLY A 340 28.51 3.73 4.86
CA GLY A 340 28.36 4.49 6.11
C GLY A 340 27.11 4.16 6.92
N THR A 341 26.23 3.26 6.46
CA THR A 341 25.01 2.91 7.18
C THR A 341 25.31 2.06 8.41
N PRO A 342 24.79 2.42 9.61
CA PRO A 342 24.90 1.56 10.79
C PRO A 342 24.13 0.24 10.60
N ARG A 343 24.85 -0.87 10.75
CA ARG A 343 24.34 -2.25 10.69
C ARG A 343 24.60 -2.96 12.02
N PRO A 344 23.67 -3.80 12.50
CA PRO A 344 23.88 -4.52 13.74
C PRO A 344 24.66 -5.82 13.53
N ARG A 345 25.43 -6.20 14.55
CA ARG A 345 26.10 -7.48 14.70
C ARG A 345 25.91 -7.99 16.13
N GLY A 346 25.53 -9.25 16.29
CA GLY A 346 25.42 -9.90 17.59
C GLY A 346 26.77 -9.99 18.32
N THR A 347 26.75 -9.81 19.64
CA THR A 347 27.94 -9.83 20.51
C THR A 347 28.22 -11.21 21.13
N GLY A 348 27.30 -12.17 20.98
CA GLY A 348 27.26 -13.43 21.71
C GLY A 348 26.71 -13.33 23.14
N GLU A 349 26.42 -12.13 23.66
CA GLU A 349 25.78 -11.96 24.97
C GLU A 349 24.26 -12.11 24.83
N THR A 350 23.67 -13.03 25.59
CA THR A 350 22.25 -13.38 25.50
C THR A 350 21.47 -13.13 26.79
N GLU A 351 20.20 -12.80 26.62
CA GLU A 351 19.19 -12.62 27.66
C GLU A 351 17.95 -13.43 27.26
N THR A 352 17.12 -13.83 28.23
CA THR A 352 15.88 -14.56 27.95
C THR A 352 14.71 -13.83 28.59
N LEU A 353 13.68 -13.54 27.79
CA LEU A 353 12.47 -12.86 28.21
C LEU A 353 11.30 -13.86 28.21
N ASP A 354 10.62 -14.03 29.34
CA ASP A 354 9.35 -14.75 29.40
C ASP A 354 8.25 -13.93 28.70
N VAL A 355 7.57 -14.51 27.72
CA VAL A 355 6.49 -13.88 26.92
C VAL A 355 5.45 -14.91 26.49
N ASP A 356 4.19 -14.50 26.40
CA ASP A 356 3.07 -15.38 26.05
C ASP A 356 2.70 -15.31 24.55
N LEU A 357 3.09 -14.22 23.88
CA LEU A 357 2.89 -13.99 22.44
C LEU A 357 4.07 -13.22 21.83
N VAL A 358 4.29 -13.42 20.53
CA VAL A 358 5.31 -12.71 19.74
C VAL A 358 4.71 -12.22 18.42
N PHE A 359 4.74 -10.92 18.15
CA PHE A 359 4.39 -10.34 16.85
C PHE A 359 5.64 -9.93 16.07
N LYS A 360 5.87 -10.53 14.90
CA LYS A 360 6.98 -10.14 14.01
C LYS A 360 6.57 -8.97 13.10
N ALA A 361 7.19 -7.82 13.31
CA ALA A 361 7.02 -6.57 12.55
C ALA A 361 8.28 -6.21 11.72
N VAL A 362 8.96 -7.23 11.19
CA VAL A 362 10.27 -7.11 10.50
C VAL A 362 10.18 -6.69 9.03
N GLY A 363 9.00 -6.26 8.57
CA GLY A 363 8.71 -5.72 7.25
C GLY A 363 7.93 -6.67 6.34
N TYR A 364 7.31 -6.11 5.29
CA TYR A 364 6.55 -6.86 4.29
C TYR A 364 7.46 -7.49 3.20
N ARG A 365 6.87 -8.36 2.38
CA ARG A 365 7.44 -9.01 1.20
C ARG A 365 6.35 -9.08 0.12
N GLY A 366 6.73 -8.89 -1.15
CA GLY A 366 5.82 -9.06 -2.28
C GLY A 366 5.53 -10.54 -2.52
N VAL A 367 4.46 -10.82 -3.24
CA VAL A 367 4.10 -12.17 -3.72
C VAL A 367 4.31 -12.19 -5.25
N PRO A 368 4.84 -13.28 -5.84
CA PRO A 368 4.92 -13.42 -7.29
C PRO A 368 3.54 -13.39 -7.93
N LEU A 369 3.34 -12.58 -8.98
CA LEU A 369 2.11 -12.55 -9.75
C LEU A 369 2.22 -13.52 -10.95
N PRO A 370 1.20 -14.34 -11.27
CA PRO A 370 1.25 -15.23 -12.42
C PRO A 370 1.50 -14.47 -13.73
N GLY A 371 2.52 -14.88 -14.48
CA GLY A 371 2.93 -14.24 -15.74
C GLY A 371 3.80 -12.98 -15.60
N VAL A 372 4.13 -12.53 -14.38
CA VAL A 372 4.94 -11.32 -14.14
C VAL A 372 6.30 -11.67 -13.53
N PRO A 373 7.42 -11.14 -14.05
CA PRO A 373 8.75 -11.30 -13.45
C PRO A 373 8.80 -10.85 -11.98
N PHE A 374 9.54 -11.58 -11.15
CA PHE A 374 9.62 -11.32 -9.71
C PHE A 374 11.05 -11.46 -9.17
N HIS A 375 11.50 -10.51 -8.36
CA HIS A 375 12.82 -10.53 -7.74
C HIS A 375 12.78 -11.18 -6.35
N GLU A 376 12.96 -12.50 -6.29
CA GLU A 376 12.84 -13.30 -5.06
C GLU A 376 13.63 -12.79 -3.84
N ARG A 377 14.85 -12.29 -4.04
CA ARG A 377 15.68 -11.79 -2.92
C ARG A 377 15.10 -10.52 -2.30
N TRP A 378 14.51 -9.65 -3.11
CA TRP A 378 14.04 -8.32 -2.67
C TRP A 378 12.53 -8.28 -2.41
N GLY A 379 11.76 -9.21 -2.98
CA GLY A 379 10.31 -9.27 -2.82
C GLY A 379 9.58 -8.15 -3.54
N ILE A 380 10.02 -7.83 -4.76
CA ILE A 380 9.49 -6.76 -5.64
C ILE A 380 9.42 -7.25 -7.09
N LEU A 381 8.74 -6.51 -7.96
CA LEU A 381 8.87 -6.68 -9.41
C LEU A 381 10.16 -5.97 -9.88
N PRO A 382 11.08 -6.65 -10.61
CA PRO A 382 12.32 -6.06 -11.07
C PRO A 382 12.01 -4.96 -12.10
N ASN A 383 12.66 -3.80 -11.97
CA ASN A 383 12.33 -2.63 -12.77
C ASN A 383 13.49 -1.63 -12.88
N ASP A 384 13.51 -0.87 -13.97
CA ASP A 384 14.34 0.32 -14.16
C ASP A 384 13.47 1.58 -14.24
N GLU A 385 13.68 2.52 -13.31
CA GLU A 385 12.86 3.72 -13.07
C GLU A 385 11.33 3.51 -12.95
N GLY A 386 10.84 2.26 -12.93
CA GLY A 386 9.43 1.88 -12.94
C GLY A 386 8.96 1.14 -14.21
N ARG A 387 9.81 1.00 -15.23
CA ARG A 387 9.62 0.08 -16.36
C ARG A 387 9.95 -1.35 -15.92
N LEU A 388 9.03 -2.30 -16.12
CA LEU A 388 9.22 -3.69 -15.71
C LEU A 388 10.38 -4.34 -16.48
N GLN A 389 11.16 -5.20 -15.83
CA GLN A 389 12.22 -5.99 -16.45
C GLN A 389 11.89 -7.48 -16.46
N THR A 390 12.47 -8.24 -17.39
CA THR A 390 12.35 -9.71 -17.46
C THR A 390 13.00 -10.44 -16.28
N GLY A 391 13.87 -9.75 -15.54
CA GLY A 391 14.55 -10.20 -14.32
C GLY A 391 15.40 -9.07 -13.74
N PRO A 392 16.10 -9.28 -12.61
CA PRO A 392 17.07 -8.31 -12.10
C PRO A 392 18.13 -8.01 -13.17
N ASP A 393 18.34 -6.73 -13.47
CA ASP A 393 19.22 -6.24 -14.54
C ASP A 393 18.87 -6.78 -15.95
N GLY A 394 17.63 -7.24 -16.14
CA GLY A 394 17.13 -7.80 -17.40
C GLY A 394 16.63 -6.76 -18.41
N GLU A 395 16.24 -7.25 -19.60
CA GLU A 395 15.61 -6.43 -20.63
C GLU A 395 14.26 -5.87 -20.16
N ILE A 396 13.94 -4.64 -20.61
CA ILE A 396 12.67 -3.98 -20.33
C ILE A 396 11.52 -4.71 -21.05
N VAL A 397 10.43 -4.92 -20.34
CA VAL A 397 9.17 -5.47 -20.87
C VAL A 397 8.31 -4.32 -21.41
N PRO A 398 8.12 -4.17 -22.74
CA PRO A 398 7.43 -3.02 -23.30
C PRO A 398 5.98 -2.90 -22.81
N GLY A 399 5.54 -1.66 -22.55
CA GLY A 399 4.18 -1.36 -22.09
C GLY A 399 3.84 -1.81 -20.67
N GLN A 400 4.79 -2.37 -19.91
CA GLN A 400 4.55 -2.87 -18.56
C GLN A 400 5.37 -2.10 -17.51
N TYR A 401 4.69 -1.66 -16.45
CA TYR A 401 5.23 -0.74 -15.47
C TYR A 401 4.86 -1.15 -14.05
N VAL A 402 5.61 -0.67 -13.07
CA VAL A 402 5.35 -0.90 -11.64
C VAL A 402 5.46 0.38 -10.84
N VAL A 403 4.65 0.49 -9.78
CA VAL A 403 4.60 1.65 -8.87
C VAL A 403 4.51 1.22 -7.40
N GLY A 404 4.89 2.13 -6.49
CA GLY A 404 4.69 1.95 -5.05
C GLY A 404 5.61 0.90 -4.44
N TRP A 405 5.08 0.13 -3.49
CA TRP A 405 5.88 -0.88 -2.79
C TRP A 405 6.28 -2.06 -3.68
N ALA A 406 5.43 -2.45 -4.65
CA ALA A 406 5.78 -3.46 -5.66
C ALA A 406 7.02 -3.07 -6.50
N LYS A 407 7.31 -1.76 -6.62
CA LYS A 407 8.49 -1.19 -7.30
C LYS A 407 9.69 -1.02 -6.38
N ARG A 408 9.47 -0.44 -5.19
CA ARG A 408 10.54 0.10 -4.30
C ARG A 408 10.77 -0.72 -3.03
N GLY A 409 9.98 -1.76 -2.81
CA GLY A 409 9.86 -2.44 -1.54
C GLY A 409 9.02 -1.66 -0.52
N PRO A 410 8.64 -2.29 0.61
CA PRO A 410 7.66 -1.78 1.54
C PRO A 410 8.24 -0.75 2.50
N THR A 411 8.55 0.44 1.98
CA THR A 411 9.12 1.55 2.73
C THR A 411 8.48 2.89 2.38
N GLY A 412 8.38 3.75 3.40
CA GLY A 412 7.77 5.07 3.32
C GLY A 412 6.27 5.10 3.60
N LEU A 413 5.78 6.28 3.96
CA LEU A 413 4.37 6.57 4.25
C LEU A 413 3.53 6.63 2.98
N ILE A 414 2.19 6.63 3.09
CA ILE A 414 1.25 6.73 1.95
C ILE A 414 1.67 7.79 0.93
N GLY A 415 2.01 9.00 1.39
CA GLY A 415 2.40 10.12 0.52
C GLY A 415 3.68 9.92 -0.30
N THR A 416 4.58 8.99 0.09
CA THR A 416 5.81 8.71 -0.69
C THR A 416 5.50 8.02 -2.02
N ASN A 417 4.34 7.39 -2.14
CA ASN A 417 3.90 6.75 -3.38
C ASN A 417 3.48 7.75 -4.47
N SER A 418 3.14 8.99 -4.11
CA SER A 418 2.72 10.02 -5.07
C SER A 418 3.83 10.45 -6.04
N PRO A 419 5.01 10.93 -5.59
CA PRO A 419 6.10 11.29 -6.49
C PRO A 419 6.65 10.07 -7.25
N ASP A 420 6.67 8.90 -6.63
CA ASP A 420 7.10 7.65 -7.25
C ASP A 420 6.20 7.22 -8.42
N SER A 421 4.88 7.23 -8.21
CA SER A 421 3.91 6.89 -9.27
C SER A 421 3.93 7.94 -10.38
N THR A 422 4.14 9.21 -10.05
CA THR A 422 4.30 10.30 -11.03
C THR A 422 5.57 10.12 -11.87
N ALA A 423 6.68 9.66 -11.26
CA ALA A 423 7.92 9.36 -11.96
C ALA A 423 7.76 8.17 -12.92
N THR A 424 7.10 7.07 -12.51
CA THR A 424 6.77 5.96 -13.42
C THR A 424 5.88 6.44 -14.57
N VAL A 425 4.82 7.22 -14.29
CA VAL A 425 3.91 7.73 -15.35
C VAL A 425 4.63 8.61 -16.37
N LYS A 426 5.65 9.39 -15.95
CA LYS A 426 6.51 10.09 -16.90
C LYS A 426 7.21 9.12 -17.87
N LYS A 427 7.73 7.99 -17.38
CA LYS A 427 8.35 6.94 -18.22
C LYS A 427 7.33 6.30 -19.16
N MET A 428 6.10 6.05 -18.69
CA MET A 428 5.00 5.58 -19.53
C MET A 428 4.73 6.52 -20.71
N ILE A 429 4.79 7.84 -20.49
CA ILE A 429 4.56 8.85 -21.54
C ILE A 429 5.75 8.92 -22.51
N GLU A 430 6.98 8.78 -22.02
CA GLU A 430 8.20 8.69 -22.85
C GLU A 430 8.16 7.47 -23.80
N ASP A 431 7.45 6.41 -23.43
CA ASP A 431 7.46 5.12 -24.14
C ASP A 431 6.31 4.92 -25.14
N ILE A 432 5.34 5.84 -25.23
CA ILE A 432 4.08 5.70 -26.01
C ILE A 432 4.32 5.23 -27.47
N ASP A 433 5.31 5.81 -28.15
CA ASP A 433 5.63 5.48 -29.55
C ASP A 433 6.35 4.12 -29.72
N GLY A 434 6.84 3.53 -28.61
CA GLY A 434 7.60 2.28 -28.59
C GLY A 434 6.79 1.04 -28.23
N VAL A 435 5.50 1.17 -27.92
CA VAL A 435 4.66 0.04 -27.47
C VAL A 435 3.94 -0.62 -28.64
N THR A 436 3.98 -1.96 -28.66
CA THR A 436 3.14 -2.78 -29.54
C THR A 436 1.68 -2.70 -29.06
N ALA A 437 0.97 -1.68 -29.52
CA ALA A 437 -0.43 -1.49 -29.15
C ALA A 437 -1.32 -2.64 -29.68
N PRO A 438 -2.39 -3.03 -28.97
CA PRO A 438 -3.29 -4.07 -29.43
C PRO A 438 -4.05 -3.66 -30.71
N ALA A 439 -4.68 -4.64 -31.37
CA ALA A 439 -5.55 -4.36 -32.51
C ALA A 439 -6.77 -3.53 -32.09
N ASP A 440 -7.11 -2.48 -32.85
CA ASP A 440 -8.17 -1.54 -32.45
C ASP A 440 -9.57 -2.17 -32.33
N SER A 441 -9.81 -3.36 -32.89
CA SER A 441 -11.05 -4.13 -32.70
C SER A 441 -11.14 -4.87 -31.36
N ALA A 442 -10.01 -5.08 -30.68
CA ALA A 442 -9.90 -5.71 -29.36
C ALA A 442 -9.80 -4.69 -28.21
N ARG A 443 -9.51 -3.43 -28.52
CA ARG A 443 -9.36 -2.32 -27.57
C ARG A 443 -10.66 -1.67 -27.03
N PRO A 444 -11.88 -1.81 -27.61
CA PRO A 444 -13.06 -1.12 -27.08
C PRO A 444 -13.34 -1.43 -25.60
N PRO A 445 -13.79 -0.45 -24.78
CA PRO A 445 -14.00 -0.62 -23.34
C PRO A 445 -14.94 -1.78 -22.96
N GLU A 446 -15.81 -2.21 -23.86
CA GLU A 446 -16.75 -3.31 -23.67
C GLU A 446 -16.06 -4.68 -23.68
N ARG A 447 -14.93 -4.83 -24.39
CA ARG A 447 -14.29 -6.14 -24.60
C ARG A 447 -13.81 -6.82 -23.32
N ILE A 448 -13.32 -6.04 -22.36
CA ILE A 448 -12.94 -6.59 -21.05
C ILE A 448 -14.17 -7.01 -20.24
N VAL A 449 -15.29 -6.30 -20.39
CA VAL A 449 -16.56 -6.62 -19.70
C VAL A 449 -17.17 -7.89 -20.28
N GLU A 450 -17.15 -8.03 -21.61
CA GLU A 450 -17.50 -9.27 -22.31
C GLU A 450 -16.64 -10.45 -21.81
N LEU A 451 -15.32 -10.29 -21.73
CA LEU A 451 -14.42 -11.33 -21.24
C LEU A 451 -14.72 -11.77 -19.79
N LEU A 452 -14.98 -10.82 -18.89
CA LEU A 452 -15.34 -11.11 -17.51
C LEU A 452 -16.69 -11.85 -17.42
N HIS A 453 -17.68 -11.42 -18.21
CA HIS A 453 -18.98 -12.11 -18.29
C HIS A 453 -18.87 -13.52 -18.90
N GLU A 454 -18.08 -13.72 -19.95
CA GLU A 454 -17.81 -15.02 -20.56
C GLU A 454 -17.16 -16.00 -19.58
N ARG A 455 -16.36 -15.49 -18.64
CA ARG A 455 -15.73 -16.26 -17.54
C ARG A 455 -16.61 -16.39 -16.30
N GLY A 456 -17.78 -15.76 -16.27
CA GLY A 456 -18.71 -15.80 -15.13
C GLY A 456 -18.22 -15.01 -13.90
N VAL A 457 -17.38 -14.00 -14.09
CA VAL A 457 -16.80 -13.18 -13.02
C VAL A 457 -17.79 -12.09 -12.59
N ASP A 458 -18.33 -12.21 -11.37
CA ASP A 458 -19.15 -11.17 -10.73
C ASP A 458 -18.24 -10.08 -10.14
N PHE A 459 -17.90 -9.09 -10.97
CA PHE A 459 -17.04 -7.97 -10.59
C PHE A 459 -17.84 -6.86 -9.88
N VAL A 460 -17.14 -6.02 -9.11
CA VAL A 460 -17.69 -4.89 -8.37
C VAL A 460 -17.28 -3.58 -9.05
N SER A 461 -18.26 -2.81 -9.52
CA SER A 461 -18.03 -1.47 -10.08
C SER A 461 -17.75 -0.43 -8.98
N PHE A 462 -17.29 0.78 -9.35
CA PHE A 462 -17.09 1.84 -8.35
C PHE A 462 -18.41 2.31 -7.72
N ASP A 463 -19.52 2.23 -8.46
CA ASP A 463 -20.87 2.52 -7.95
C ASP A 463 -21.35 1.43 -6.99
N ASP A 464 -21.11 0.14 -7.31
CA ASP A 464 -21.38 -0.98 -6.39
C ASP A 464 -20.59 -0.80 -5.08
N TRP A 465 -19.30 -0.47 -5.18
CA TRP A 465 -18.46 -0.15 -4.03
C TRP A 465 -19.02 1.04 -3.23
N THR A 466 -19.45 2.11 -3.90
CA THR A 466 -19.98 3.30 -3.21
C THR A 466 -21.23 2.96 -2.39
N ARG A 467 -22.14 2.11 -2.93
CA ARG A 467 -23.30 1.62 -2.19
C ARG A 467 -22.89 0.74 -0.99
N LEU A 468 -21.86 -0.09 -1.15
CA LEU A 468 -21.31 -0.89 -0.05
C LEU A 468 -20.68 -0.01 1.05
N ASP A 469 -19.94 1.04 0.69
CA ASP A 469 -19.33 2.02 1.60
C ASP A 469 -20.41 2.75 2.42
N GLU A 470 -21.51 3.17 1.78
CA GLU A 470 -22.67 3.77 2.44
C GLU A 470 -23.35 2.80 3.42
N ASP A 471 -23.47 1.52 3.07
CA ASP A 471 -24.07 0.51 3.96
C ASP A 471 -23.17 0.19 5.17
N GLU A 472 -21.85 0.12 4.99
CA GLU A 472 -20.89 -0.03 6.08
C GLU A 472 -20.94 1.14 7.07
N VAL A 473 -21.02 2.38 6.55
CA VAL A 473 -21.18 3.58 7.39
C VAL A 473 -22.49 3.49 8.17
N ARG A 474 -23.62 3.18 7.51
CA ARG A 474 -24.94 3.01 8.12
C ARG A 474 -24.96 1.92 9.22
N LEU A 475 -24.23 0.81 9.02
CA LEU A 475 -24.08 -0.25 10.02
C LEU A 475 -23.20 0.18 11.21
N GLY A 476 -22.22 1.06 10.97
CA GLY A 476 -21.41 1.66 12.03
C GLY A 476 -22.17 2.68 12.86
N GLU A 477 -22.94 3.57 12.22
CA GLU A 477 -23.77 4.58 12.90
C GLU A 477 -24.74 3.94 13.91
N ALA A 478 -25.36 2.82 13.53
CA ALA A 478 -26.22 2.03 14.41
C ALA A 478 -25.51 1.47 15.67
N GLN A 479 -24.18 1.43 15.66
CA GLN A 479 -23.31 0.94 16.73
C GLN A 479 -22.44 2.07 17.36
N SER A 480 -22.67 3.33 17.00
CA SER A 480 -21.84 4.49 17.40
C SER A 480 -20.38 4.44 16.91
N LYS A 481 -20.15 3.86 15.73
CA LYS A 481 -18.85 3.70 15.06
C LYS A 481 -18.79 4.53 13.78
N VAL A 482 -17.59 4.87 13.31
CA VAL A 482 -17.43 5.55 11.99
C VAL A 482 -17.81 4.66 10.79
N ARG A 483 -17.77 3.34 10.95
CA ARG A 483 -18.34 2.30 10.06
C ARG A 483 -18.27 0.94 10.75
N GLU A 484 -19.07 -0.02 10.29
CA GLU A 484 -18.83 -1.46 10.49
C GLU A 484 -18.50 -2.08 9.15
N LYS A 485 -17.42 -2.85 9.06
CA LYS A 485 -16.98 -3.43 7.79
C LYS A 485 -17.63 -4.79 7.56
N TYR A 486 -17.93 -5.09 6.31
CA TYR A 486 -18.00 -6.49 5.87
C TYR A 486 -16.57 -7.05 5.90
N THR A 487 -16.39 -8.20 6.53
CA THR A 487 -15.05 -8.73 6.84
C THR A 487 -14.61 -9.85 5.91
N ASP A 488 -15.52 -10.47 5.15
CA ASP A 488 -15.25 -11.53 4.18
C ASP A 488 -15.86 -11.23 2.79
N VAL A 489 -15.35 -11.88 1.75
CA VAL A 489 -15.78 -11.63 0.35
C VAL A 489 -17.21 -12.10 0.08
N GLU A 490 -17.68 -13.18 0.73
CA GLU A 490 -19.04 -13.70 0.51
C GLU A 490 -20.08 -12.69 1.04
N SER A 491 -19.88 -12.15 2.24
CA SER A 491 -20.77 -11.15 2.82
C SER A 491 -20.70 -9.80 2.08
N MET A 492 -19.52 -9.38 1.61
CA MET A 492 -19.38 -8.23 0.71
C MET A 492 -20.19 -8.41 -0.57
N MET A 493 -20.06 -9.55 -1.27
CA MET A 493 -20.76 -9.80 -2.53
C MET A 493 -22.27 -10.01 -2.32
N ALA A 494 -22.69 -10.60 -1.21
CA ALA A 494 -24.10 -10.69 -0.83
C ALA A 494 -24.70 -9.31 -0.53
N ALA A 495 -23.94 -8.41 0.11
CA ALA A 495 -24.36 -7.04 0.34
C ALA A 495 -24.44 -6.24 -0.97
N VAL A 496 -23.43 -6.32 -1.85
CA VAL A 496 -23.44 -5.71 -3.19
C VAL A 496 -24.66 -6.19 -4.00
N ASN A 497 -24.90 -7.49 -4.08
CA ASN A 497 -26.04 -8.05 -4.83
C ASN A 497 -27.41 -7.73 -4.22
N ARG A 498 -27.49 -7.35 -2.94
CA ARG A 498 -28.69 -6.80 -2.29
C ARG A 498 -28.88 -5.30 -2.55
N LEU A 499 -27.78 -4.57 -2.79
CA LEU A 499 -27.75 -3.11 -2.96
C LEU A 499 -27.80 -2.67 -4.44
N ARG A 500 -27.64 -3.60 -5.39
CA ARG A 500 -27.77 -3.41 -6.84
C ARG A 500 -29.19 -3.05 -7.29
#